data_AF-A0A6G9CWJ7-F1
#
_entry.id   AF-A0A6G9CWJ7-F1
#
_cell.length_a   1.000
_cell.length_b   1.000
_cell.length_c   1.000
_cell.angle_alpha   90.00
_cell.angle_beta   90.00
_cell.angle_gamma   90.00
#
_symmetry.space_group_name_H-M   'P 1'
#
loop_
_entity.id
_entity.type
_entity.pdbx_description
1 polymer ?
#
loop_
_entity_poly.entity_id
_entity_poly.type
_entity_poly.pdbx_seq_one_letter_code
_entity_poly.pdbx_strand_id
1 'polypeptide(L)'
;MSTAVKHMTRPERFEVTPVPHSRIRQLHKQFPPREGELWWPHTAASAEEVEARLNCSVLAEAAVTTRAGRHRGVIKILTWLASVPGDTWQARWLASGAENIRGSRYGATTSWADLPVEWIAGHGRPVRHDRNDLAAGLLMLLCLDVIRPQLPWMLSRAHPFLAPMMAKLRDPDGFARLDELAATQPDTSRDDARIAATRIATLLVSKGGTVAEITVGDCVELIETMAQVHSRRGQKKIDFYLRLRAMGIFPEDAPHSIRAFGAPVGQLTIEQLVDRYPIENQPIRALLIDYLRERQPALDYTSLNSRARGLAGLFWSRVETLAPGIDTLALPPDVARAWKDDLRSITRTAVDAAGRKHETTSPRKNYKDNLLQVRAFYLDLAHWGRRRSGTLGAVGGALPDQRRRGQKRQGTQTP
;
A
#
# COMPACT_ATOMS: atom_id res chain seq x y z
N MET A 1 41.09 -51.42 1.43
CA MET A 1 41.28 -50.19 2.24
C MET A 1 41.63 -49.04 1.30
N SER A 2 41.00 -47.89 1.53
CA SER A 2 41.23 -46.55 0.96
C SER A 2 41.06 -46.31 -0.55
N THR A 3 39.84 -45.92 -0.86
CA THR A 3 39.41 -44.83 -1.77
C THR A 3 40.38 -43.65 -1.89
N ALA A 4 40.59 -43.17 -3.12
CA ALA A 4 40.99 -41.78 -3.40
C ALA A 4 40.10 -41.22 -4.53
N VAL A 5 39.48 -40.09 -4.19
CA VAL A 5 38.32 -39.45 -4.80
C VAL A 5 38.72 -38.68 -6.07
N LYS A 6 38.02 -38.93 -7.19
CA LYS A 6 38.04 -38.03 -8.35
C LYS A 6 37.32 -36.73 -7.96
N HIS A 7 38.08 -35.64 -7.87
CA HIS A 7 37.54 -34.29 -7.80
C HIS A 7 36.70 -34.01 -9.06
N MET A 8 35.37 -34.03 -8.90
CA MET A 8 34.44 -33.48 -9.89
C MET A 8 34.22 -32.01 -9.58
N THR A 9 34.57 -31.19 -10.56
CA THR A 9 34.45 -29.74 -10.58
C THR A 9 33.02 -29.33 -10.24
N ARG A 10 32.88 -28.52 -9.19
CA ARG A 10 31.63 -27.90 -8.74
C ARG A 10 31.11 -26.98 -9.84
N PRO A 11 29.88 -27.15 -10.36
CA PRO A 11 29.32 -26.15 -11.26
C PRO A 11 29.11 -24.85 -10.47
N GLU A 12 29.54 -23.76 -11.08
CA GLU A 12 29.48 -22.40 -10.55
C GLU A 12 28.07 -22.10 -10.04
N ARG A 13 28.03 -21.58 -8.80
CA ARG A 13 26.81 -21.03 -8.22
C ARG A 13 26.35 -19.91 -9.13
N PHE A 14 25.19 -20.06 -9.76
CA PHE A 14 24.47 -18.93 -10.35
C PHE A 14 24.31 -17.87 -9.26
N GLU A 15 25.06 -16.77 -9.37
CA GLU A 15 24.84 -15.59 -8.56
C GLU A 15 23.43 -15.09 -8.85
N VAL A 16 22.56 -15.26 -7.86
CA VAL A 16 21.22 -14.68 -7.85
C VAL A 16 21.39 -13.17 -7.77
N THR A 17 21.26 -12.50 -8.90
CA THR A 17 21.31 -11.04 -8.97
C THR A 17 20.11 -10.46 -8.20
N PRO A 18 20.30 -9.60 -7.18
CA PRO A 18 19.19 -9.01 -6.45
C PRO A 18 18.62 -7.83 -7.25
N VAL A 19 17.59 -8.05 -8.07
CA VAL A 19 17.06 -7.02 -8.99
C VAL A 19 15.55 -6.81 -8.79
N PRO A 20 15.15 -6.14 -7.70
CA PRO A 20 14.08 -5.14 -7.81
C PRO A 20 14.48 -3.72 -7.36
N HIS A 21 15.50 -3.61 -6.51
CA HIS A 21 16.01 -2.32 -6.00
C HIS A 21 16.89 -1.56 -7.00
N SER A 22 17.32 -2.19 -8.09
CA SER A 22 18.29 -1.62 -9.04
C SER A 22 17.70 -0.56 -9.97
N ARG A 23 16.44 -0.71 -10.43
CA ARG A 23 15.87 0.21 -11.43
C ARG A 23 15.36 1.52 -10.83
N ILE A 24 14.72 1.48 -9.66
CA ILE A 24 14.36 2.72 -8.96
C ILE A 24 15.62 3.47 -8.51
N ARG A 25 16.63 2.74 -8.01
CA ARG A 25 17.95 3.32 -7.73
C ARG A 25 18.61 3.90 -8.99
N GLN A 26 18.43 3.28 -10.16
CA GLN A 26 18.92 3.83 -11.44
C GLN A 26 18.14 5.10 -11.84
N LEU A 27 16.83 5.13 -11.64
CA LEU A 27 16.02 6.33 -11.88
C LEU A 27 16.42 7.47 -10.95
N HIS A 28 16.71 7.21 -9.67
CA HIS A 28 17.25 8.22 -8.75
C HIS A 28 18.62 8.74 -9.19
N LYS A 29 19.47 7.90 -9.78
CA LYS A 29 20.75 8.34 -10.34
C LYS A 29 20.59 9.20 -11.59
N GLN A 30 19.61 8.88 -12.43
CA GLN A 30 19.34 9.61 -13.68
C GLN A 30 18.57 10.91 -13.43
N PHE A 31 17.64 10.88 -12.48
CA PHE A 31 16.76 11.99 -12.10
C PHE A 31 16.82 12.15 -10.58
N PRO A 32 17.81 12.89 -10.05
CA PRO A 32 17.90 13.15 -8.61
C PRO A 32 16.66 13.95 -8.14
N PRO A 33 16.02 13.57 -7.02
CA PRO A 33 14.93 14.35 -6.44
C PRO A 33 15.43 15.69 -5.91
N ARG A 34 14.56 16.69 -5.84
CA ARG A 34 14.90 17.97 -5.20
C ARG A 34 15.13 17.72 -3.71
N GLU A 35 16.19 18.31 -3.16
CA GLU A 35 16.45 18.22 -1.73
C GLU A 35 15.40 19.02 -0.93
N GLY A 36 15.10 18.55 0.28
CA GLY A 36 14.24 19.30 1.18
C GLY A 36 15.00 20.49 1.73
N GLU A 37 14.62 21.71 1.33
CA GLU A 37 15.13 22.93 1.95
C GLU A 37 14.75 22.95 3.44
N LEU A 38 15.69 23.36 4.30
CA LEU A 38 15.43 23.56 5.73
C LEU A 38 15.15 25.04 6.06
N TRP A 39 15.36 25.94 5.09
CA TRP A 39 15.20 27.37 5.26
C TRP A 39 14.64 28.02 3.98
N TRP A 40 13.67 28.92 4.15
CA TRP A 40 13.11 29.79 3.13
C TRP A 40 12.39 30.98 3.83
N PRO A 41 12.12 32.10 3.15
CA PRO A 41 11.64 33.32 3.82
C PRO A 41 10.38 33.14 4.67
N HIS A 42 9.39 32.39 4.17
CA HIS A 42 8.11 32.20 4.87
C HIS A 42 8.21 31.41 6.17
N THR A 43 9.25 30.59 6.37
CA THR A 43 9.44 29.86 7.64
C THR A 43 10.16 30.70 8.69
N ALA A 44 10.81 31.79 8.29
CA ALA A 44 11.45 32.75 9.18
C ALA A 44 10.52 33.93 9.55
N ALA A 45 9.32 34.00 8.97
CA ALA A 45 8.36 35.07 9.22
C ALA A 45 7.90 35.11 10.69
N SER A 46 7.56 36.29 11.21
CA SER A 46 6.98 36.44 12.54
C SER A 46 5.57 35.85 12.61
N ALA A 47 5.04 35.61 13.82
CA ALA A 47 3.66 35.14 13.98
C ALA A 47 2.66 36.15 13.40
N GLU A 48 2.90 37.45 13.62
CA GLU A 48 2.09 38.54 13.12
C GLU A 48 2.11 38.61 11.58
N GLU A 49 3.26 38.37 10.95
CA GLU A 49 3.39 38.31 9.49
C GLU A 49 2.61 37.13 8.90
N VAL A 50 2.65 35.96 9.56
CA VAL A 50 1.86 34.79 9.14
C VAL A 50 0.36 35.07 9.29
N GLU A 51 -0.06 35.71 10.39
CA GLU A 51 -1.45 36.11 10.62
C GLU A 51 -1.94 37.15 9.60
N ALA A 52 -1.10 38.12 9.24
CA ALA A 52 -1.41 39.11 8.22
C ALA A 52 -1.70 38.45 6.86
N ARG A 53 -0.94 37.41 6.50
CA ARG A 53 -1.14 36.64 5.26
C ARG A 53 -2.45 35.87 5.22
N LEU A 54 -3.05 35.53 6.36
CA LEU A 54 -4.39 34.92 6.42
C LEU A 54 -5.49 35.86 5.95
N ASN A 55 -5.24 37.17 5.92
CA ASN A 55 -6.20 38.19 5.53
C ASN A 55 -6.13 38.53 4.02
N CYS A 56 -5.41 37.75 3.22
CA CYS A 56 -5.37 37.96 1.77
C CYS A 56 -6.76 37.79 1.13
N SER A 57 -6.97 38.43 -0.01
CA SER A 57 -8.26 38.43 -0.74
C SER A 57 -8.77 37.02 -1.03
N VAL A 58 -7.88 36.11 -1.44
CA VAL A 58 -8.20 34.70 -1.74
C VAL A 58 -8.80 33.97 -0.53
N LEU A 59 -8.34 34.28 0.68
CA LEU A 59 -8.84 33.69 1.92
C LEU A 59 -10.06 34.44 2.47
N ALA A 60 -10.20 35.73 2.14
CA ALA A 60 -11.31 36.57 2.54
C ALA A 60 -12.66 36.09 1.98
N GLU A 61 -12.67 35.44 0.81
CA GLU A 61 -13.86 34.86 0.17
C GLU A 61 -14.49 33.69 0.96
N ALA A 62 -13.78 33.10 1.92
CA ALA A 62 -14.31 31.99 2.71
C ALA A 62 -15.39 32.45 3.71
N ALA A 63 -16.30 31.52 4.06
CA ALA A 63 -17.29 31.75 5.10
C ALA A 63 -16.65 32.23 6.41
N VAL A 64 -17.33 33.15 7.12
CA VAL A 64 -16.81 33.79 8.36
C VAL A 64 -16.36 32.75 9.38
N THR A 65 -17.13 31.68 9.57
CA THR A 65 -16.81 30.60 10.51
C THR A 65 -15.55 29.83 10.11
N THR A 66 -15.35 29.58 8.81
CA THR A 66 -14.14 28.95 8.26
C THR A 66 -12.92 29.83 8.43
N ARG A 67 -13.04 31.13 8.16
CA ARG A 67 -11.96 32.10 8.39
C ARG A 67 -11.54 32.14 9.85
N ALA A 68 -12.51 32.25 10.75
CA ALA A 68 -12.27 32.25 12.19
C ALA A 68 -11.61 30.95 12.68
N GLY A 69 -12.04 29.78 12.18
CA GLY A 69 -11.42 28.50 12.51
C GLY A 69 -9.97 28.37 12.04
N ARG A 70 -9.67 28.82 10.82
CA ARG A 70 -8.30 28.87 10.27
C ARG A 70 -7.40 29.77 11.10
N HIS A 71 -7.87 30.98 11.42
CA HIS A 71 -7.15 31.94 12.28
C HIS A 71 -6.85 31.36 13.66
N ARG A 72 -7.87 30.86 14.37
CA ARG A 72 -7.68 30.23 15.69
C ARG A 72 -6.71 29.05 15.62
N GLY A 73 -6.81 28.24 14.58
CA GLY A 73 -5.92 27.10 14.34
C GLY A 73 -4.46 27.51 14.19
N VAL A 74 -4.19 28.51 13.34
CA VAL A 74 -2.84 29.04 13.13
C VAL A 74 -2.28 29.61 14.43
N ILE A 75 -3.03 30.48 15.11
CA ILE A 75 -2.62 31.07 16.39
C ILE A 75 -2.26 29.99 17.41
N LYS A 76 -3.11 28.97 17.57
CA LYS A 76 -2.87 27.84 18.50
C LYS A 76 -1.57 27.09 18.16
N ILE A 77 -1.34 26.77 16.89
CA ILE A 77 -0.14 26.03 16.46
C ILE A 77 1.11 26.90 16.64
N LEU A 78 1.10 28.15 16.18
CA LEU A 78 2.26 29.04 16.28
C LEU A 78 2.60 29.35 17.74
N THR A 79 1.60 29.57 18.60
CA THR A 79 1.81 29.77 20.04
C THR A 79 2.48 28.54 20.68
N TRP A 80 2.05 27.33 20.33
CA TRP A 80 2.68 26.10 20.80
C TRP A 80 4.10 25.93 20.26
N LEU A 81 4.31 26.12 18.95
CA LEU A 81 5.64 26.03 18.32
C LEU A 81 6.62 27.07 18.85
N ALA A 82 6.14 28.24 19.29
CA ALA A 82 6.97 29.26 19.92
C ALA A 82 7.65 28.77 21.22
N SER A 83 7.06 27.79 21.92
CA SER A 83 7.68 27.16 23.09
C SER A 83 8.74 26.10 22.76
N VAL A 84 8.79 25.65 21.51
CA VAL A 84 9.74 24.63 21.04
C VAL A 84 11.01 25.33 20.55
N PRO A 85 12.23 24.84 20.85
CA PRO A 85 13.47 25.48 20.38
C PRO A 85 13.59 25.43 18.85
N GLY A 86 14.13 26.50 18.26
CA GLY A 86 14.45 26.60 16.82
C GLY A 86 14.35 28.04 16.29
N ASP A 87 15.13 28.35 15.26
CA ASP A 87 15.19 29.70 14.69
C ASP A 87 14.09 29.99 13.66
N THR A 88 13.49 28.94 13.09
CA THR A 88 12.40 29.02 12.11
C THR A 88 11.21 28.18 12.53
N TRP A 89 10.03 28.44 11.97
CA TRP A 89 8.85 27.60 12.18
C TRP A 89 9.07 26.15 11.75
N GLN A 90 9.85 25.93 10.69
CA GLN A 90 10.22 24.60 10.21
C GLN A 90 11.12 23.89 11.23
N ALA A 91 12.14 24.57 11.76
CA ALA A 91 13.01 24.00 12.79
C ALA A 91 12.21 23.62 14.05
N ARG A 92 11.32 24.50 14.50
CA ARG A 92 10.41 24.26 15.64
C ARG A 92 9.45 23.11 15.36
N TRP A 93 8.89 23.03 14.15
CA TRP A 93 8.02 21.94 13.74
C TRP A 93 8.75 20.59 13.77
N LEU A 94 9.96 20.51 13.23
CA LEU A 94 10.78 19.29 13.27
C LEU A 94 11.16 18.90 14.72
N ALA A 95 11.60 19.88 15.52
CA ALA A 95 11.96 19.67 16.92
C ALA A 95 10.77 19.24 17.81
N SER A 96 9.54 19.59 17.42
CA SER A 96 8.32 19.24 18.16
C SER A 96 8.03 17.73 18.18
N GLY A 97 8.61 16.96 17.25
CA GLY A 97 8.33 15.54 17.10
C GLY A 97 6.94 15.22 16.53
N ALA A 98 6.18 16.22 16.05
CA ALA A 98 4.86 16.01 15.44
C ALA A 98 4.88 15.02 14.27
N GLU A 99 6.00 14.95 13.54
CA GLU A 99 6.17 14.04 12.41
C GLU A 99 6.43 12.58 12.81
N ASN A 100 6.86 12.33 14.05
CA ASN A 100 7.04 10.98 14.58
C ASN A 100 5.70 10.28 14.79
N ILE A 101 4.62 11.05 14.97
CA ILE A 101 3.26 10.54 15.13
C ILE A 101 2.63 10.33 13.74
N ARG A 102 2.80 9.12 13.20
CA ARG A 102 2.18 8.73 11.93
C ARG A 102 0.66 8.69 12.08
N GLY A 103 -0.04 9.34 11.15
CA GLY A 103 -1.49 9.53 11.21
C GLY A 103 -2.30 8.22 11.23
N SER A 104 -3.50 8.33 11.78
CA SER A 104 -4.47 7.24 11.90
C SER A 104 -5.03 6.83 10.53
N ARG A 105 -4.25 6.06 9.77
CA ARG A 105 -4.80 5.19 8.72
C ARG A 105 -4.86 3.72 9.17
N TYR A 106 -4.25 3.40 10.31
CA TYR A 106 -4.06 2.04 10.82
C TYR A 106 -4.40 1.86 12.31
N GLY A 107 -5.29 2.68 12.88
CA GLY A 107 -5.76 2.48 14.26
C GLY A 107 -4.78 2.96 15.34
N ALA A 108 -3.97 3.98 15.03
CA ALA A 108 -3.21 4.70 16.05
C ALA A 108 -4.16 5.60 16.86
N THR A 109 -4.12 5.47 18.19
CA THR A 109 -4.91 6.24 19.16
C THR A 109 -4.40 7.68 19.32
N THR A 110 -3.15 7.92 18.92
CA THR A 110 -2.45 9.20 19.11
C THR A 110 -2.43 10.00 17.81
N SER A 111 -2.84 11.26 17.91
CA SER A 111 -2.78 12.25 16.84
C SER A 111 -1.67 13.26 17.11
N TRP A 112 -1.04 13.78 16.06
CA TRP A 112 -0.12 14.93 16.20
C TRP A 112 -0.79 16.12 16.91
N ALA A 113 -2.11 16.26 16.74
CA ALA A 113 -2.90 17.34 17.33
C ALA A 113 -3.05 17.19 18.86
N ASP A 114 -2.70 16.03 19.42
CA ASP A 114 -2.71 15.82 20.87
C ASP A 114 -1.57 16.60 21.53
N LEU A 115 -0.41 16.76 20.87
CA LEU A 115 0.72 17.54 21.36
C LEU A 115 0.35 19.01 21.68
N PRO A 116 -0.17 19.81 20.73
CA PRO A 116 -0.60 21.17 21.04
C PRO A 116 -1.80 21.20 21.98
N VAL A 117 -2.72 20.23 21.94
CA VAL A 117 -3.88 20.18 22.85
C VAL A 117 -3.45 20.00 24.30
N GLU A 118 -2.55 19.06 24.58
CA GLU A 118 -2.01 18.80 25.91
C GLU A 118 -1.24 20.03 26.44
N TRP A 119 -0.43 20.66 25.57
CA TRP A 119 0.27 21.89 25.91
C TRP A 119 -0.69 23.03 26.24
N ILE A 120 -1.72 23.26 25.42
CA ILE A 120 -2.74 24.31 25.63
C ILE A 120 -3.50 24.07 26.95
N ALA A 121 -3.87 22.82 27.23
CA ALA A 121 -4.55 22.44 28.47
C ALA A 121 -3.68 22.72 29.72
N GLY A 122 -2.37 22.41 29.63
CA GLY A 122 -1.40 22.70 30.69
C GLY A 122 -1.24 24.20 30.98
N HIS A 123 -1.59 25.07 30.03
CA HIS A 123 -1.55 26.53 30.17
C HIS A 123 -2.92 27.16 30.50
N GLY A 124 -3.88 26.36 30.99
CA GLY A 124 -5.15 26.85 31.53
C GLY A 124 -6.19 27.32 30.51
N ARG A 125 -6.04 26.96 29.23
CA ARG A 125 -7.00 27.33 28.17
C ARG A 125 -8.01 26.21 27.89
N PRO A 126 -9.30 26.53 27.63
CA PRO A 126 -10.33 25.52 27.39
C PRO A 126 -10.16 24.81 26.04
N VAL A 127 -10.25 23.48 26.04
CA VAL A 127 -9.91 22.57 24.91
C VAL A 127 -11.02 22.40 23.86
N ARG A 128 -12.15 23.10 24.01
CA ARG A 128 -13.34 22.89 23.14
C ARG A 128 -13.06 23.37 21.71
N HIS A 129 -13.23 22.47 20.73
CA HIS A 129 -13.03 22.67 19.28
C HIS A 129 -11.58 22.72 18.77
N ASP A 130 -10.59 22.42 19.61
CA ASP A 130 -9.17 22.56 19.26
C ASP A 130 -8.75 21.67 18.09
N ARG A 131 -9.15 20.40 18.04
CA ARG A 131 -8.69 19.49 16.98
C ARG A 131 -9.11 19.93 15.56
N ASN A 132 -10.32 20.46 15.40
CA ASN A 132 -10.79 20.94 14.10
C ASN A 132 -10.13 22.26 13.71
N ASP A 133 -9.99 23.19 14.67
CA ASP A 133 -9.24 24.42 14.47
C ASP A 133 -7.78 24.10 14.09
N LEU A 134 -7.12 23.19 14.81
CA LEU A 134 -5.74 22.76 14.53
C LEU A 134 -5.60 22.12 13.15
N ALA A 135 -6.54 21.29 12.71
CA ALA A 135 -6.52 20.73 11.36
C ALA A 135 -6.68 21.83 10.28
N ALA A 136 -7.57 22.80 10.50
CA ALA A 136 -7.76 23.93 9.60
C ALA A 136 -6.56 24.89 9.59
N GLY A 137 -5.94 25.12 10.75
CA GLY A 137 -4.74 25.92 10.90
C GLY A 137 -3.54 25.27 10.24
N LEU A 138 -3.35 23.97 10.45
CA LEU A 138 -2.30 23.19 9.78
C LEU A 138 -2.43 23.32 8.26
N LEU A 139 -3.63 23.16 7.70
CA LEU A 139 -3.85 23.35 6.25
C LEU A 139 -3.34 24.73 5.78
N MET A 140 -3.58 25.80 6.55
CA MET A 140 -3.08 27.14 6.19
C MET A 140 -1.57 27.24 6.32
N LEU A 141 -0.95 26.69 7.36
CA LEU A 141 0.51 26.69 7.50
C LEU A 141 1.20 25.95 6.35
N LEU A 142 0.58 24.88 5.83
CA LEU A 142 1.06 24.17 4.64
C LEU A 142 0.89 25.02 3.37
N CYS A 143 -0.30 25.57 3.14
CA CYS A 143 -0.59 26.33 1.92
C CYS A 143 0.14 27.68 1.86
N LEU A 144 0.35 28.33 3.00
CA LEU A 144 1.13 29.57 3.13
C LEU A 144 2.64 29.31 3.19
N ASP A 145 3.09 28.07 3.02
CA ASP A 145 4.50 27.70 3.03
C ASP A 145 5.21 28.06 4.34
N VAL A 146 4.54 28.03 5.49
CA VAL A 146 5.19 28.33 6.79
C VAL A 146 5.99 27.12 7.27
N ILE A 147 5.45 25.92 7.02
CA ILE A 147 6.10 24.64 7.29
C ILE A 147 5.97 23.72 6.08
N ARG A 148 6.99 22.88 5.86
CA ARG A 148 7.05 21.85 4.83
C ARG A 148 7.29 20.48 5.49
N PRO A 149 6.23 19.73 5.83
CA PRO A 149 6.40 18.44 6.45
C PRO A 149 6.94 17.38 5.49
N GLN A 150 7.56 16.34 6.02
CA GLN A 150 8.13 15.28 5.20
C GLN A 150 7.04 14.44 4.51
N LEU A 151 7.36 13.94 3.31
CA LEU A 151 6.47 13.11 2.50
C LEU A 151 5.85 11.92 3.26
N PRO A 152 6.61 11.12 4.07
CA PRO A 152 6.03 10.00 4.80
C PRO A 152 4.91 10.43 5.77
N TRP A 153 5.09 11.59 6.43
CA TRP A 153 4.10 12.12 7.36
C TRP A 153 2.86 12.62 6.60
N MET A 154 3.05 13.38 5.52
CA MET A 154 1.95 13.84 4.68
C MET A 154 1.12 12.68 4.11
N LEU A 155 1.77 11.59 3.71
CA LEU A 155 1.10 10.41 3.16
C LEU A 155 0.40 9.54 4.20
N SER A 156 0.73 9.68 5.49
CA SER A 156 0.11 8.90 6.57
C SER A 156 -1.38 9.22 6.77
N ARG A 157 -1.89 10.31 6.18
CA ARG A 157 -3.23 10.87 6.42
C ARG A 157 -3.90 11.37 5.15
N ALA A 158 -5.16 11.78 5.26
CA ALA A 158 -5.95 12.33 4.17
C ALA A 158 -5.97 13.86 4.23
N HIS A 159 -5.90 14.51 3.07
CA HIS A 159 -5.85 15.97 2.94
C HIS A 159 -6.89 16.46 1.92
N PRO A 160 -8.20 16.37 2.23
CA PRO A 160 -9.26 16.58 1.24
C PRO A 160 -9.30 18.01 0.66
N PHE A 161 -8.83 19.00 1.43
CA PHE A 161 -8.86 20.41 1.02
C PHE A 161 -7.50 20.93 0.53
N LEU A 162 -6.48 20.08 0.46
CA LEU A 162 -5.12 20.53 0.15
C LEU A 162 -5.00 20.98 -1.31
N ALA A 163 -5.36 20.13 -2.28
CA ALA A 163 -5.26 20.50 -3.69
C ALA A 163 -6.08 21.75 -4.06
N PRO A 164 -7.37 21.89 -3.64
CA PRO A 164 -8.13 23.10 -3.91
C PRO A 164 -7.51 24.38 -3.31
N MET A 165 -6.91 24.30 -2.12
CA MET A 165 -6.25 25.46 -1.52
C MET A 165 -4.91 25.79 -2.18
N MET A 166 -4.14 24.77 -2.60
CA MET A 166 -2.89 24.97 -3.33
C MET A 166 -3.12 25.56 -4.73
N ALA A 167 -4.20 25.16 -5.40
CA ALA A 167 -4.66 25.78 -6.64
C ALA A 167 -4.97 27.27 -6.45
N LYS A 168 -5.53 27.67 -5.30
CA LYS A 168 -5.84 29.09 -5.05
C LYS A 168 -4.65 29.93 -4.61
N LEU A 169 -3.75 29.35 -3.80
CA LEU A 169 -2.74 30.12 -3.06
C LEU A 169 -1.33 30.01 -3.61
N ARG A 170 -0.98 28.93 -4.31
CA ARG A 170 0.40 28.68 -4.75
C ARG A 170 0.54 28.64 -6.26
N ASP A 171 -0.29 27.87 -6.96
CA ASP A 171 -0.12 27.68 -8.40
C ASP A 171 -1.46 27.56 -9.15
N PRO A 172 -2.20 28.68 -9.29
CA PRO A 172 -3.48 28.67 -10.00
C PRO A 172 -3.39 28.13 -11.42
N ASP A 173 -2.36 28.53 -12.16
CA ASP A 173 -2.20 28.15 -13.56
C ASP A 173 -1.83 26.66 -13.69
N GLY A 174 -0.93 26.15 -12.85
CA GLY A 174 -0.55 24.74 -12.85
C GLY A 174 -1.72 23.81 -12.52
N PHE A 175 -2.55 24.17 -11.55
CA PHE A 175 -3.75 23.40 -11.21
C PHE A 175 -4.88 23.55 -12.25
N ALA A 176 -5.05 24.74 -12.85
CA ALA A 176 -6.02 24.94 -13.94
C ALA A 176 -5.70 24.02 -15.13
N ARG A 177 -4.42 23.90 -15.52
CA ARG A 177 -3.99 22.97 -16.57
C ARG A 177 -4.24 21.50 -16.22
N LEU A 178 -4.14 21.12 -14.95
CA LEU A 178 -4.50 19.77 -14.49
C LEU A 178 -6.01 19.50 -14.62
N ASP A 179 -6.82 20.51 -14.31
CA ASP A 179 -8.28 20.43 -14.45
C ASP A 179 -8.70 20.36 -15.93
N GLU A 180 -8.05 21.10 -16.83
CA GLU A 180 -8.24 20.98 -18.28
C GLU A 180 -7.95 19.55 -18.78
N LEU A 181 -6.83 18.96 -18.36
CA LEU A 181 -6.49 17.57 -18.69
C LEU A 181 -7.45 16.55 -18.08
N ALA A 182 -8.07 16.86 -16.93
CA ALA A 182 -9.09 16.02 -16.35
C ALA A 182 -10.41 16.10 -17.12
N ALA A 183 -10.77 17.29 -17.62
CA ALA A 183 -11.99 17.53 -18.40
C ALA A 183 -12.01 16.79 -19.75
N THR A 184 -10.84 16.50 -20.33
CA THR A 184 -10.75 15.70 -21.57
C THR A 184 -10.95 14.20 -21.37
N GLN A 185 -11.07 13.73 -20.12
CA GLN A 185 -11.21 12.31 -19.80
C GLN A 185 -12.66 11.94 -19.44
N PRO A 186 -13.04 10.64 -19.50
CA PRO A 186 -14.36 10.21 -19.09
C PRO A 186 -14.67 10.55 -17.63
N ASP A 187 -15.92 10.82 -17.29
CA ASP A 187 -16.35 11.18 -15.92
C ASP A 187 -15.96 10.16 -14.85
N THR A 188 -15.77 8.90 -15.23
CA THR A 188 -15.29 7.83 -14.35
C THR A 188 -13.86 8.05 -13.81
N SER A 189 -13.09 8.98 -14.40
CA SER A 189 -11.74 9.32 -13.95
C SER A 189 -11.67 10.52 -12.99
N ARG A 190 -12.78 11.21 -12.71
CA ARG A 190 -12.80 12.40 -11.82
C ARG A 190 -12.22 12.15 -10.43
N ASP A 191 -12.54 11.01 -9.84
CA ASP A 191 -11.99 10.63 -8.53
C ASP A 191 -10.48 10.35 -8.61
N ASP A 192 -10.00 9.76 -9.70
CA ASP A 192 -8.59 9.50 -9.93
C ASP A 192 -7.84 10.83 -10.16
N ALA A 193 -8.42 11.78 -10.91
CA ALA A 193 -7.90 13.13 -11.09
C ALA A 193 -7.80 13.90 -9.76
N ARG A 194 -8.82 13.82 -8.90
CA ARG A 194 -8.79 14.43 -7.56
C ARG A 194 -7.68 13.84 -6.67
N ILE A 195 -7.50 12.52 -6.72
CA ILE A 195 -6.42 11.84 -6.00
C ILE A 195 -5.06 12.30 -6.54
N ALA A 196 -4.92 12.37 -7.86
CA ALA A 196 -3.70 12.84 -8.51
C ALA A 196 -3.35 14.28 -8.14
N ALA A 197 -4.31 15.20 -8.22
CA ALA A 197 -4.13 16.59 -7.78
C ALA A 197 -3.70 16.69 -6.31
N THR A 198 -4.26 15.84 -5.44
CA THR A 198 -3.84 15.78 -4.02
C THR A 198 -2.39 15.31 -3.86
N ARG A 199 -1.92 14.38 -4.72
CA ARG A 199 -0.52 13.92 -4.72
C ARG A 199 0.44 14.99 -5.21
N ILE A 200 0.06 15.72 -6.25
CA ILE A 200 0.82 16.86 -6.78
C ILE A 200 0.90 17.95 -5.70
N ALA A 201 -0.22 18.29 -5.06
CA ALA A 201 -0.24 19.23 -3.94
C ALA A 201 0.63 18.78 -2.75
N THR A 202 0.72 17.46 -2.51
CA THR A 202 1.60 16.90 -1.48
C THR A 202 3.08 17.14 -1.82
N LEU A 203 3.48 16.98 -3.10
CA LEU A 203 4.84 17.30 -3.54
C LEU A 203 5.16 18.77 -3.34
N LEU A 204 4.26 19.66 -3.78
CA LEU A 204 4.45 21.11 -3.61
C LEU A 204 4.61 21.50 -2.13
N VAL A 205 3.79 20.94 -1.24
CA VAL A 205 3.91 21.21 0.20
C VAL A 205 5.22 20.69 0.78
N SER A 206 5.68 19.49 0.41
CA SER A 206 6.89 18.91 1.01
C SER A 206 8.18 19.43 0.40
N LYS A 207 8.19 19.82 -0.88
CA LYS A 207 9.39 20.20 -1.62
C LYS A 207 9.45 21.68 -2.00
N GLY A 208 8.35 22.41 -1.87
CA GLY A 208 8.27 23.79 -2.38
C GLY A 208 8.01 23.85 -3.89
N GLY A 209 7.94 25.08 -4.39
CA GLY A 209 7.79 25.38 -5.81
C GLY A 209 6.39 25.20 -6.37
N THR A 210 6.30 25.25 -7.70
CA THR A 210 5.09 25.14 -8.53
C THR A 210 4.99 23.77 -9.20
N VAL A 211 3.89 23.49 -9.89
CA VAL A 211 3.70 22.27 -10.69
C VAL A 211 4.76 22.14 -11.78
N ALA A 212 5.18 23.25 -12.39
CA ALA A 212 6.18 23.27 -13.46
C ALA A 212 7.59 22.88 -12.98
N GLU A 213 7.88 23.08 -11.69
CA GLU A 213 9.19 22.77 -11.09
C GLU A 213 9.29 21.34 -10.53
N ILE A 214 8.20 20.56 -10.63
CA ILE A 214 8.23 19.16 -10.21
C ILE A 214 9.16 18.38 -11.12
N THR A 215 10.06 17.59 -10.52
CA THR A 215 10.99 16.73 -11.25
C THR A 215 10.49 15.28 -11.33
N VAL A 216 11.06 14.51 -12.25
CA VAL A 216 10.86 13.05 -12.29
C VAL A 216 11.35 12.41 -10.98
N GLY A 217 12.46 12.89 -10.41
CA GLY A 217 13.00 12.40 -9.15
C GLY A 217 12.02 12.56 -7.99
N ASP A 218 11.33 13.70 -7.88
CA ASP A 218 10.29 13.92 -6.87
C ASP A 218 9.15 12.90 -6.98
N CYS A 219 8.77 12.58 -8.23
CA CYS A 219 7.73 11.59 -8.49
C CYS A 219 8.17 10.19 -8.09
N VAL A 220 9.44 9.83 -8.37
CA VAL A 220 10.04 8.55 -7.93
C VAL A 220 10.01 8.45 -6.41
N GLU A 221 10.49 9.48 -5.70
CA GLU A 221 10.52 9.55 -4.25
C GLU A 221 9.12 9.42 -3.64
N LEU A 222 8.12 10.10 -4.22
CA LEU A 222 6.73 9.99 -3.78
C LEU A 222 6.20 8.56 -3.96
N ILE A 223 6.51 7.90 -5.08
CA ILE A 223 6.07 6.52 -5.37
C ILE A 223 6.70 5.53 -4.38
N GLU A 224 8.00 5.64 -4.11
CA GLU A 224 8.69 4.83 -3.11
C GLU A 224 8.10 5.06 -1.72
N THR A 225 7.92 6.31 -1.32
CA THR A 225 7.33 6.64 -0.02
C THR A 225 5.91 6.11 0.10
N MET A 226 5.10 6.20 -0.97
CA MET A 226 3.77 5.60 -1.01
C MET A 226 3.81 4.06 -0.92
N ALA A 227 4.85 3.41 -1.43
CA ALA A 227 5.04 1.97 -1.32
C ALA A 227 5.43 1.54 0.11
N GLN A 228 6.20 2.36 0.82
CA GLN A 228 6.58 2.14 2.22
C GLN A 228 5.42 2.40 3.18
N VAL A 229 4.68 3.50 2.99
CA VAL A 229 3.60 3.94 3.90
C VAL A 229 2.30 3.17 3.69
N HIS A 230 1.98 2.74 2.45
CA HIS A 230 0.72 2.06 2.15
C HIS A 230 0.95 0.57 1.86
N SER A 231 0.54 -0.29 2.79
CA SER A 231 0.64 -1.76 2.69
C SER A 231 -0.14 -2.40 1.52
N ARG A 232 -1.04 -1.66 0.85
CA ARG A 232 -1.68 -2.10 -0.41
C ARG A 232 -1.01 -1.44 -1.62
N ARG A 233 -0.36 -2.26 -2.46
CA ARG A 233 0.14 -1.87 -3.79
C ARG A 233 -1.02 -1.94 -4.79
N GLY A 234 -1.44 -0.78 -5.31
CA GLY A 234 -2.49 -0.68 -6.33
C GLY A 234 -1.97 0.11 -7.53
N GLN A 235 -2.43 -0.25 -8.73
CA GLN A 235 -2.05 0.38 -10.01
C GLN A 235 -2.35 1.89 -10.07
N LYS A 236 -3.35 2.35 -9.30
CA LYS A 236 -3.78 3.76 -9.21
C LYS A 236 -2.79 4.71 -8.52
N LYS A 237 -1.59 4.25 -8.16
CA LYS A 237 -0.59 5.07 -7.44
C LYS A 237 0.20 6.02 -8.35
N ILE A 238 0.15 5.88 -9.67
CA ILE A 238 1.05 6.58 -10.61
C ILE A 238 0.30 7.53 -11.58
N ASP A 239 -1.04 7.65 -11.46
CA ASP A 239 -1.85 8.52 -12.34
C ASP A 239 -1.39 9.99 -12.32
N PHE A 240 -0.97 10.48 -11.16
CA PHE A 240 -0.43 11.84 -11.02
C PHE A 240 0.79 12.09 -11.91
N TYR A 241 1.70 11.11 -12.02
CA TYR A 241 2.88 11.22 -12.87
C TYR A 241 2.52 11.29 -14.35
N LEU A 242 1.55 10.47 -14.79
CA LEU A 242 1.11 10.48 -16.19
C LEU A 242 0.45 11.81 -16.56
N ARG A 243 -0.30 12.43 -15.64
CA ARG A 243 -0.88 13.76 -15.84
C ARG A 243 0.19 14.85 -15.95
N LEU A 244 1.17 14.85 -15.04
CA LEU A 244 2.31 15.77 -15.11
C LEU A 244 3.07 15.60 -16.44
N ARG A 245 3.30 14.36 -16.87
CA ARG A 245 3.93 14.08 -18.17
C ARG A 245 3.09 14.60 -19.35
N ALA A 246 1.77 14.43 -19.30
CA ALA A 246 0.86 14.94 -20.32
C ALA A 246 0.84 16.48 -20.39
N MET A 247 1.16 17.17 -19.29
CA MET A 247 1.40 18.62 -19.29
C MET A 247 2.70 19.03 -19.99
N GLY A 248 3.58 18.08 -20.31
CA GLY A 248 4.85 18.35 -20.98
C GLY A 248 5.92 18.98 -20.07
N ILE A 249 5.82 18.84 -18.74
CA ILE A 249 6.80 19.45 -17.82
C ILE A 249 8.09 18.63 -17.67
N PHE A 250 8.10 17.38 -18.14
CA PHE A 250 9.24 16.47 -18.00
C PHE A 250 10.07 16.39 -19.28
N PRO A 251 11.39 16.13 -19.18
CA PRO A 251 12.26 15.95 -20.34
C PRO A 251 11.85 14.74 -21.18
N GLU A 252 12.28 14.69 -22.44
CA GLU A 252 11.88 13.62 -23.39
C GLU A 252 12.31 12.22 -22.91
N ASP A 253 13.44 12.11 -22.22
CA ASP A 253 13.96 10.85 -21.66
C ASP A 253 13.22 10.40 -20.39
N ALA A 254 12.27 11.20 -19.89
CA ALA A 254 11.47 10.86 -18.72
C ALA A 254 10.58 9.64 -19.01
N PRO A 255 10.48 8.67 -18.09
CA PRO A 255 9.84 7.40 -18.40
C PRO A 255 8.38 7.52 -18.84
N HIS A 256 8.02 6.88 -19.96
CA HIS A 256 6.71 7.05 -20.59
C HIS A 256 5.58 6.24 -19.93
N SER A 257 5.89 5.28 -19.05
CA SER A 257 4.88 4.36 -18.54
C SER A 257 5.06 3.99 -17.07
N ILE A 258 3.93 3.60 -16.45
CA ILE A 258 3.80 3.05 -15.09
C ILE A 258 4.81 1.91 -14.82
N ARG A 259 5.19 1.15 -15.86
CA ARG A 259 6.17 0.05 -15.76
C ARG A 259 7.56 0.52 -15.36
N ALA A 260 7.92 1.77 -15.66
CA ALA A 260 9.22 2.30 -15.32
C ALA A 260 9.40 2.59 -13.82
N PHE A 261 8.32 2.89 -13.09
CA PHE A 261 8.35 3.29 -11.67
C PHE A 261 8.10 2.13 -10.69
N GLY A 262 8.35 0.89 -11.11
CA GLY A 262 8.24 -0.25 -10.21
C GLY A 262 6.83 -0.82 -10.04
N ALA A 263 5.99 -0.80 -11.08
CA ALA A 263 5.25 -2.04 -11.33
C ALA A 263 6.33 -3.14 -11.38
N PRO A 264 6.21 -4.24 -10.61
CA PRO A 264 7.32 -5.16 -10.40
C PRO A 264 7.93 -5.53 -11.75
N VAL A 265 9.19 -5.12 -11.95
CA VAL A 265 10.00 -5.54 -13.10
C VAL A 265 10.32 -6.99 -12.82
N GLY A 266 9.47 -7.84 -13.38
CA GLY A 266 9.37 -9.26 -13.11
C GLY A 266 7.94 -9.60 -12.70
N GLN A 267 7.27 -10.39 -13.53
CA GLN A 267 6.30 -11.34 -12.97
C GLN A 267 7.00 -12.01 -11.79
N LEU A 268 6.43 -11.92 -10.59
CA LEU A 268 6.97 -12.66 -9.44
C LEU A 268 7.09 -14.11 -9.90
N THR A 269 8.26 -14.70 -9.65
CA THR A 269 8.41 -16.13 -9.94
C THR A 269 7.40 -16.88 -9.08
N ILE A 270 7.10 -18.12 -9.47
CA ILE A 270 6.09 -18.92 -8.79
C ILE A 270 6.45 -19.12 -7.31
N GLU A 271 7.74 -19.26 -7.02
CA GLU A 271 8.31 -19.32 -5.68
C GLU A 271 7.96 -18.05 -4.91
N GLN A 272 8.27 -16.87 -5.48
CA GLN A 272 7.97 -15.59 -4.85
C GLN A 272 6.47 -15.33 -4.68
N LEU A 273 5.62 -15.87 -5.57
CA LEU A 273 4.16 -15.76 -5.45
C LEU A 273 3.64 -16.55 -4.24
N VAL A 274 4.23 -17.72 -3.96
CA VAL A 274 3.92 -18.60 -2.83
C VAL A 274 4.53 -18.07 -1.53
N ASP A 275 5.76 -17.54 -1.57
CA ASP A 275 6.52 -17.03 -0.42
C ASP A 275 5.91 -15.79 0.24
N ARG A 276 4.90 -15.18 -0.37
CA ARG A 276 4.10 -14.11 0.27
C ARG A 276 3.29 -14.60 1.46
N TYR A 277 3.14 -15.91 1.60
CA TYR A 277 2.35 -16.54 2.65
C TYR A 277 3.29 -17.32 3.58
N PRO A 278 3.13 -17.18 4.91
CA PRO A 278 3.92 -17.94 5.87
C PRO A 278 3.47 -19.40 5.80
N ILE A 279 4.17 -20.20 5.00
CA ILE A 279 3.97 -21.66 4.91
C ILE A 279 5.15 -22.32 5.60
N GLU A 280 4.87 -23.01 6.70
CA GLU A 280 5.89 -23.68 7.51
C GLU A 280 6.29 -25.02 6.86
N ASN A 281 5.31 -25.76 6.33
CA ASN A 281 5.54 -27.06 5.73
C ASN A 281 6.23 -26.96 4.35
N GLN A 282 7.55 -27.20 4.34
CA GLN A 282 8.36 -27.12 3.12
C GLN A 282 7.96 -28.12 2.01
N PRO A 283 7.64 -29.40 2.32
CA PRO A 283 7.12 -30.34 1.31
C PRO A 283 5.88 -29.82 0.56
N ILE A 284 4.91 -29.25 1.29
CA ILE A 284 3.67 -28.77 0.69
C ILE A 284 3.89 -27.44 -0.01
N ARG A 285 4.77 -26.58 0.51
CA ARG A 285 5.25 -25.40 -0.23
C ARG A 285 5.83 -25.79 -1.59
N ALA A 286 6.73 -26.78 -1.64
CA ALA A 286 7.33 -27.26 -2.88
C ALA A 286 6.28 -27.82 -3.84
N LEU A 287 5.32 -28.59 -3.33
CA LEU A 287 4.20 -29.12 -4.12
C LEU A 287 3.33 -28.01 -4.74
N LEU A 288 3.05 -26.95 -4.00
CA LEU A 288 2.29 -25.80 -4.51
C LEU A 288 3.05 -25.07 -5.62
N ILE A 289 4.37 -24.93 -5.48
CA ILE A 289 5.24 -24.34 -6.50
C ILE A 289 5.24 -25.20 -7.77
N ASP A 290 5.46 -26.51 -7.64
CA ASP A 290 5.43 -27.46 -8.75
C ASP A 290 4.07 -27.44 -9.46
N TYR A 291 2.99 -27.37 -8.67
CA TYR A 291 1.64 -27.32 -9.21
C TYR A 291 1.40 -26.08 -10.07
N LEU A 292 1.76 -24.92 -9.55
CA LEU A 292 1.62 -23.66 -10.26
C LEU A 292 2.52 -23.61 -11.50
N ARG A 293 3.70 -24.25 -11.45
CA ARG A 293 4.64 -24.33 -12.57
C ARG A 293 4.11 -25.16 -13.73
N GLU A 294 3.55 -26.33 -13.44
CA GLU A 294 2.90 -27.16 -14.46
C GLU A 294 1.67 -26.47 -15.08
N ARG A 295 0.96 -25.63 -14.30
CA ARG A 295 -0.20 -24.86 -14.78
C ARG A 295 0.17 -23.55 -15.50
N GLN A 296 1.41 -23.07 -15.36
CA GLN A 296 1.87 -21.79 -15.90
C GLN A 296 1.67 -21.64 -17.42
N PRO A 297 1.95 -22.65 -18.28
CA PRO A 297 1.85 -22.48 -19.74
C PRO A 297 0.42 -22.20 -20.25
N ALA A 298 -0.60 -22.59 -19.47
CA ALA A 298 -2.00 -22.45 -19.84
C ALA A 298 -2.68 -21.23 -19.20
N LEU A 299 -1.93 -20.38 -18.49
CA LEU A 299 -2.48 -19.28 -17.69
C LEU A 299 -1.76 -17.97 -17.99
N ASP A 300 -2.53 -16.88 -18.07
CA ASP A 300 -1.95 -15.54 -17.97
C ASP A 300 -1.46 -15.27 -16.54
N TYR A 301 -0.59 -14.29 -16.37
CA TYR A 301 0.00 -13.99 -15.07
C TYR A 301 -1.03 -13.54 -14.02
N THR A 302 -2.11 -12.86 -14.43
CA THR A 302 -3.19 -12.45 -13.55
C THR A 302 -3.88 -13.67 -12.94
N SER A 303 -4.19 -14.68 -13.77
CA SER A 303 -4.76 -15.94 -13.33
C SER A 303 -3.78 -16.74 -12.47
N LEU A 304 -2.49 -16.78 -12.83
CA LEU A 304 -1.45 -17.44 -12.04
C LEU A 304 -1.33 -16.83 -10.63
N ASN A 305 -1.26 -15.49 -10.54
CA ASN A 305 -1.18 -14.78 -9.27
C ASN A 305 -2.46 -14.95 -8.41
N SER A 306 -3.64 -14.92 -9.05
CA SER A 306 -4.90 -15.22 -8.37
C SER A 306 -4.90 -16.66 -7.84
N ARG A 307 -4.36 -17.60 -8.62
CA ARG A 307 -4.29 -19.00 -8.21
C ARG A 307 -3.33 -19.22 -7.03
N ALA A 308 -2.14 -18.62 -7.08
CA ALA A 308 -1.19 -18.65 -5.98
C ALA A 308 -1.81 -18.10 -4.69
N ARG A 309 -2.55 -16.98 -4.78
CA ARG A 309 -3.27 -16.41 -3.64
C ARG A 309 -4.32 -17.35 -3.06
N GLY A 310 -5.09 -18.03 -3.91
CA GLY A 310 -6.11 -18.98 -3.49
C GLY A 310 -5.51 -20.19 -2.76
N LEU A 311 -4.48 -20.82 -3.34
CA LEU A 311 -3.90 -22.05 -2.81
C LEU A 311 -2.95 -21.82 -1.62
N ALA A 312 -1.99 -20.90 -1.75
CA ALA A 312 -1.00 -20.68 -0.70
C ALA A 312 -1.58 -19.86 0.45
N GLY A 313 -2.35 -18.81 0.15
CA GLY A 313 -2.82 -17.86 1.17
C GLY A 313 -4.17 -18.18 1.79
N LEU A 314 -5.17 -18.54 0.97
CA LEU A 314 -6.54 -18.76 1.46
C LEU A 314 -6.82 -20.22 1.82
N PHE A 315 -6.01 -21.14 1.33
CA PHE A 315 -6.10 -22.56 1.64
C PHE A 315 -5.00 -23.00 2.61
N TRP A 316 -3.77 -23.18 2.15
CA TRP A 316 -2.76 -23.89 2.94
C TRP A 316 -2.29 -23.13 4.18
N SER A 317 -1.92 -21.85 4.06
CA SER A 317 -1.52 -21.04 5.23
C SER A 317 -2.64 -20.92 6.28
N ARG A 318 -3.91 -20.94 5.85
CA ARG A 318 -5.06 -20.95 6.77
C ARG A 318 -5.23 -22.29 7.46
N VAL A 319 -5.02 -23.39 6.74
CA VAL A 319 -5.04 -24.74 7.31
C VAL A 319 -3.93 -24.90 8.35
N GLU A 320 -2.70 -24.44 8.07
CA GLU A 320 -1.60 -24.46 9.05
C GLU A 320 -1.90 -23.60 10.28
N THR A 321 -2.55 -22.45 10.10
CA THR A 321 -2.99 -21.61 11.23
C THR A 321 -4.01 -22.33 12.12
N LEU A 322 -4.90 -23.14 11.53
CA LEU A 322 -5.94 -23.88 12.25
C LEU A 322 -5.43 -25.19 12.87
N ALA A 323 -4.44 -25.82 12.25
CA ALA A 323 -3.83 -27.06 12.71
C ALA A 323 -2.29 -26.98 12.57
N PRO A 324 -1.60 -26.34 13.53
CA PRO A 324 -0.14 -26.25 13.51
C PRO A 324 0.52 -27.63 13.43
N GLY A 325 1.53 -27.77 12.58
CA GLY A 325 2.24 -29.04 12.37
C GLY A 325 1.58 -30.03 11.41
N ILE A 326 0.45 -29.67 10.77
CA ILE A 326 -0.15 -30.51 9.73
C ILE A 326 0.80 -30.64 8.52
N ASP A 327 1.05 -31.87 8.10
CA ASP A 327 2.00 -32.20 7.02
C ASP A 327 1.38 -32.97 5.86
N THR A 328 0.06 -33.14 5.90
CA THR A 328 -0.70 -33.93 4.92
C THR A 328 -1.75 -33.10 4.21
N LEU A 329 -1.91 -33.36 2.91
CA LEU A 329 -3.03 -32.83 2.12
C LEU A 329 -4.35 -33.59 2.39
N ALA A 330 -4.30 -34.77 3.01
CA ALA A 330 -5.49 -35.49 3.44
C ALA A 330 -6.00 -34.87 4.75
N LEU A 331 -6.67 -33.73 4.62
CA LEU A 331 -7.11 -32.95 5.78
C LEU A 331 -8.07 -33.76 6.66
N PRO A 332 -7.84 -33.78 7.99
CA PRO A 332 -8.82 -34.28 8.94
C PRO A 332 -10.20 -33.61 8.73
N PRO A 333 -11.33 -34.36 8.82
CA PRO A 333 -12.65 -33.83 8.50
C PRO A 333 -13.04 -32.58 9.30
N ASP A 334 -12.59 -32.50 10.55
CA ASP A 334 -12.74 -31.37 11.47
C ASP A 334 -11.96 -30.13 11.02
N VAL A 335 -10.68 -30.30 10.65
CA VAL A 335 -9.84 -29.21 10.12
C VAL A 335 -10.40 -28.69 8.79
N ALA A 336 -10.83 -29.59 7.89
CA ALA A 336 -11.43 -29.22 6.62
C ALA A 336 -12.74 -28.43 6.79
N ARG A 337 -13.55 -28.75 7.81
CA ARG A 337 -14.76 -28.01 8.14
C ARG A 337 -14.43 -26.64 8.72
N ALA A 338 -13.52 -26.57 9.70
CA ALA A 338 -13.08 -25.32 10.30
C ALA A 338 -12.51 -24.35 9.27
N TRP A 339 -11.69 -24.84 8.33
CA TRP A 339 -11.18 -24.04 7.22
C TRP A 339 -12.28 -23.51 6.30
N LYS A 340 -13.25 -24.36 5.93
CA LYS A 340 -14.38 -23.95 5.08
C LYS A 340 -15.21 -22.87 5.75
N ASP A 341 -15.35 -22.90 7.07
CA ASP A 341 -16.12 -21.92 7.83
C ASP A 341 -15.35 -20.61 8.00
N ASP A 342 -14.03 -20.66 8.26
CA ASP A 342 -13.15 -19.46 8.24
C ASP A 342 -13.19 -18.76 6.88
N LEU A 343 -13.16 -19.54 5.79
CA LEU A 343 -13.16 -18.99 4.43
C LEU A 343 -14.48 -18.27 4.05
N ARG A 344 -15.63 -18.64 4.66
CA ARG A 344 -16.95 -18.04 4.34
C ARG A 344 -17.01 -16.56 4.66
N SER A 345 -16.22 -16.12 5.63
CA SER A 345 -16.28 -14.75 6.12
C SER A 345 -14.98 -14.01 5.89
N ILE A 346 -15.09 -12.68 5.89
CA ILE A 346 -13.94 -11.81 6.00
C ILE A 346 -14.24 -10.82 7.12
N THR A 347 -13.50 -10.96 8.21
CA THR A 347 -13.52 -10.01 9.32
C THR A 347 -12.75 -8.77 8.88
N ARG A 348 -13.46 -7.65 8.75
CA ARG A 348 -12.88 -6.35 8.47
C ARG A 348 -13.04 -5.53 9.72
N THR A 349 -11.94 -5.27 10.42
CA THR A 349 -11.94 -4.30 11.51
C THR A 349 -12.10 -2.91 10.90
N ALA A 350 -13.31 -2.36 11.01
CA ALA A 350 -13.62 -0.98 10.70
C ALA A 350 -13.61 -0.19 12.01
N VAL A 351 -13.07 1.02 12.00
CA VAL A 351 -13.12 1.89 13.18
C VAL A 351 -14.21 2.91 12.90
N ASP A 352 -15.19 2.99 13.80
CA ASP A 352 -16.25 4.00 13.71
C ASP A 352 -15.69 5.41 13.97
N ALA A 353 -16.48 6.45 13.71
CA ALA A 353 -16.07 7.85 13.93
C ALA A 353 -15.72 8.17 15.40
N ALA A 354 -16.04 7.27 16.34
CA ALA A 354 -15.76 7.39 17.77
C ALA A 354 -14.52 6.59 18.21
N GLY A 355 -13.77 5.99 17.28
CA GLY A 355 -12.55 5.24 17.60
C GLY A 355 -12.80 3.81 18.12
N ARG A 356 -14.06 3.33 18.13
CA ARG A 356 -14.38 1.97 18.54
C ARG A 356 -14.10 1.03 17.38
N LYS A 357 -13.32 -0.02 17.66
CA LYS A 357 -13.08 -1.13 16.73
C LYS A 357 -14.39 -1.89 16.57
N HIS A 358 -14.99 -1.79 15.40
CA HIS A 358 -16.10 -2.63 14.99
C HIS A 358 -15.58 -3.68 14.02
N GLU A 359 -15.52 -4.93 14.47
CA GLU A 359 -15.25 -6.05 13.59
C GLU A 359 -16.49 -6.30 12.73
N THR A 360 -16.48 -5.77 11.51
CA THR A 360 -17.52 -6.06 10.54
C THR A 360 -17.15 -7.35 9.83
N THR A 361 -17.76 -8.44 10.27
CA THR A 361 -17.72 -9.71 9.56
C THR A 361 -18.68 -9.64 8.39
N SER A 362 -18.12 -9.69 7.17
CA SER A 362 -18.92 -9.69 5.94
C SER A 362 -18.76 -11.02 5.20
N PRO A 363 -19.79 -11.50 4.48
CA PRO A 363 -19.68 -12.72 3.69
C PRO A 363 -18.68 -12.52 2.54
N ARG A 364 -17.80 -13.50 2.35
CA ARG A 364 -16.79 -13.47 1.30
C ARG A 364 -17.43 -13.71 -0.07
N LYS A 365 -17.44 -12.68 -0.92
CA LYS A 365 -18.02 -12.74 -2.28
C LYS A 365 -17.42 -13.85 -3.16
N ASN A 366 -16.11 -14.13 -3.04
CA ASN A 366 -15.41 -15.14 -3.83
C ASN A 366 -15.27 -16.51 -3.13
N TYR A 367 -16.14 -16.82 -2.17
CA TYR A 367 -16.08 -18.09 -1.43
C TYR A 367 -16.14 -19.33 -2.34
N LYS A 368 -17.13 -19.39 -3.24
CA LYS A 368 -17.33 -20.53 -4.14
C LYS A 368 -16.15 -20.72 -5.10
N ASP A 369 -15.60 -19.63 -5.63
CA ASP A 369 -14.48 -19.67 -6.57
C ASP A 369 -13.23 -20.27 -5.92
N ASN A 370 -12.95 -19.92 -4.66
CA ASN A 370 -11.82 -20.49 -3.92
C ASN A 370 -12.02 -21.99 -3.65
N LEU A 371 -13.24 -22.43 -3.29
CA LEU A 371 -13.53 -23.86 -3.12
C LEU A 371 -13.38 -24.65 -4.41
N LEU A 372 -13.86 -24.11 -5.54
CA LEU A 372 -13.70 -24.72 -6.85
C LEU A 372 -12.23 -24.82 -7.23
N GLN A 373 -11.43 -23.80 -6.91
CA GLN A 373 -10.00 -23.79 -7.16
C GLN A 373 -9.26 -24.86 -6.36
N VAL A 374 -9.56 -25.01 -5.07
CA VAL A 374 -8.99 -26.07 -4.22
C VAL A 374 -9.45 -27.45 -4.69
N ARG A 375 -10.73 -27.61 -5.07
CA ARG A 375 -11.22 -28.86 -5.64
C ARG A 375 -10.49 -29.24 -6.93
N ALA A 376 -10.29 -28.29 -7.83
CA ALA A 376 -9.53 -28.50 -9.06
C ALA A 376 -8.08 -28.92 -8.77
N PHE A 377 -7.45 -28.29 -7.78
CA PHE A 377 -6.11 -28.67 -7.30
C PHE A 377 -6.06 -30.13 -6.82
N TYR A 378 -6.98 -30.56 -5.95
CA TYR A 378 -7.04 -31.97 -5.51
C TYR A 378 -7.28 -32.95 -6.65
N LEU A 379 -8.18 -32.60 -7.59
CA LEU A 379 -8.43 -33.43 -8.77
C LEU A 379 -7.17 -33.54 -9.62
N ASP A 380 -6.47 -32.44 -9.89
CA ASP A 380 -5.23 -32.44 -10.66
C ASP A 380 -4.16 -33.31 -10.03
N LEU A 381 -3.96 -33.20 -8.71
CA LEU A 381 -3.02 -34.05 -7.98
C LEU A 381 -3.38 -35.53 -8.10
N ALA A 382 -4.66 -35.89 -8.01
CA ALA A 382 -5.12 -37.27 -8.20
C ALA A 382 -4.90 -37.79 -9.63
N HIS A 383 -4.88 -36.90 -10.64
CA HIS A 383 -4.52 -37.25 -12.01
C HIS A 383 -2.99 -37.34 -12.19
N TRP A 384 -2.20 -36.50 -11.51
CA TRP A 384 -0.74 -36.51 -11.60
C TRP A 384 -0.11 -37.71 -10.89
N GLY A 385 -0.69 -38.13 -9.76
CA GLY A 385 -0.31 -39.37 -9.08
C GLY A 385 -0.43 -40.61 -9.99
N ARG A 386 -1.39 -40.61 -10.93
CA ARG A 386 -1.55 -41.69 -11.92
C ARG A 386 -0.61 -41.58 -13.13
N ARG A 387 -0.13 -40.36 -13.46
CA ARG A 387 0.82 -40.13 -14.57
C ARG A 387 2.26 -40.45 -14.16
N ARG A 388 2.66 -40.11 -12.93
CA ARG A 388 4.00 -40.40 -12.40
C ARG A 388 4.25 -41.89 -12.11
N SER A 389 3.22 -42.70 -11.94
CA SER A 389 3.36 -44.17 -11.87
C SER A 389 3.65 -44.83 -13.22
N GLY A 390 3.67 -44.08 -14.33
CA GLY A 390 3.91 -44.59 -15.68
C GLY A 390 5.32 -44.35 -16.25
N THR A 391 6.23 -43.66 -15.55
CA THR A 391 7.53 -43.28 -16.14
C THR A 391 8.74 -43.46 -15.24
N LEU A 392 8.64 -44.05 -14.06
CA LEU A 392 9.80 -44.63 -13.33
C LEU A 392 9.27 -45.68 -12.36
N GLY A 393 9.56 -46.96 -12.64
CA GLY A 393 9.50 -48.01 -11.64
C GLY A 393 10.57 -47.79 -10.57
N ALA A 394 10.23 -48.06 -9.31
CA ALA A 394 10.99 -47.83 -8.07
C ALA A 394 11.08 -46.34 -7.70
N VAL A 395 10.19 -45.81 -6.86
CA VAL A 395 10.13 -46.10 -5.42
C VAL A 395 8.69 -46.38 -4.99
N GLY A 396 8.42 -47.63 -4.60
CA GLY A 396 7.15 -48.05 -4.03
C GLY A 396 7.02 -47.64 -2.57
N GLY A 397 5.85 -47.16 -2.18
CA GLY A 397 5.52 -46.86 -0.79
C GLY A 397 4.16 -46.17 -0.63
N ALA A 398 3.10 -46.98 -0.62
CA ALA A 398 1.79 -46.71 -0.01
C ALA A 398 0.90 -45.60 -0.62
N LEU A 399 0.09 -45.99 -1.62
CA LEU A 399 -1.32 -45.60 -1.65
C LEU A 399 -2.15 -46.82 -1.18
N PRO A 400 -3.14 -46.68 -0.27
CA PRO A 400 -4.06 -47.76 0.06
C PRO A 400 -5.07 -47.99 -1.06
N ASP A 401 -5.25 -49.28 -1.35
CA ASP A 401 -6.17 -49.88 -2.32
C ASP A 401 -7.64 -49.56 -1.99
N GLN A 402 -8.36 -48.98 -2.95
CA GLN A 402 -9.82 -48.92 -2.96
C GLN A 402 -10.35 -49.75 -4.13
N ARG A 403 -10.29 -51.07 -3.99
CA ARG A 403 -11.16 -52.00 -4.72
C ARG A 403 -11.93 -52.88 -3.74
N ARG A 404 -13.10 -52.42 -3.33
CA ARG A 404 -14.28 -53.27 -3.09
C ARG A 404 -15.49 -52.38 -2.75
N ARG A 405 -16.33 -52.12 -3.74
CA ARG A 405 -17.81 -52.09 -3.61
C ARG A 405 -18.45 -51.80 -4.97
N GLY A 406 -19.26 -52.76 -5.42
CA GLY A 406 -20.22 -52.58 -6.51
C GLY A 406 -20.05 -53.57 -7.66
N GLN A 407 -20.68 -54.75 -7.58
CA GLN A 407 -21.73 -55.18 -8.52
C GLN A 407 -22.26 -56.58 -8.14
N LYS A 408 -23.58 -56.77 -8.34
CA LYS A 408 -24.39 -58.00 -8.39
C LYS A 408 -25.29 -58.31 -7.18
N ARG A 409 -26.47 -57.69 -7.20
CA ARG A 409 -27.75 -58.39 -6.98
C ARG A 409 -28.72 -57.94 -8.07
N GLN A 410 -28.84 -58.75 -9.13
CA GLN A 410 -30.06 -58.90 -9.91
C GLN A 410 -30.73 -60.18 -9.42
N GLY A 411 -32.02 -60.12 -9.14
CA GLY A 411 -32.78 -61.18 -8.49
C GLY A 411 -33.29 -62.25 -9.44
N THR A 412 -33.77 -63.35 -8.85
CA THR A 412 -34.76 -64.26 -9.46
C THR A 412 -35.54 -64.98 -8.34
N GLN A 413 -36.85 -64.74 -8.36
CA GLN A 413 -38.00 -65.63 -8.12
C GLN A 413 -38.08 -66.62 -6.93
N THR A 414 -39.26 -66.52 -6.30
CA THR A 414 -40.02 -67.41 -5.40
C THR A 414 -40.23 -68.84 -5.95
N PRO A 415 -40.66 -69.83 -5.13
CA PRO A 415 -42.02 -69.91 -4.58
C PRO A 415 -42.17 -69.55 -3.11
#